data_AF-A0A832IT84-F1
#
_entry.id   AF-A0A832IT84-F1
#
_cell.length_a   1.000
_cell.length_b   1.000
_cell.length_c   1.000
_cell.angle_alpha   90.00
_cell.angle_beta   90.00
_cell.angle_gamma   90.00
#
_symmetry.space_group_name_H-M   'P 1'
#
loop_
_entity.id
_entity.type
_entity.pdbx_description
1 polymer ?
#
loop_
_entity_poly.entity_id
_entity_poly.type
_entity_poly.pdbx_seq_one_letter_code
_entity_poly.pdbx_strand_id
1 'polypeptide(L)' 'MGEDTLGLGIDISKRRADVCLKRSGIPIETFVVSNDQNGISTLLKMIGPYARLFKIRAA' A
#
# COMPACT_ATOMS: atom_id res chain seq x y z
N MET A 1 3.34 -9.65 -23.90
CA MET A 1 4.05 -9.30 -22.65
C MET A 1 2.99 -8.85 -21.67
N GLY A 2 2.77 -9.59 -20.58
CA GLY A 2 1.71 -9.27 -19.62
C GLY A 2 1.99 -7.93 -18.93
N GLU A 3 0.95 -7.12 -18.71
CA GLU A 3 1.09 -5.90 -17.91
C GLU A 3 1.56 -6.28 -16.50
N ASP A 4 2.72 -5.76 -16.10
CA ASP A 4 3.14 -5.80 -14.70
C ASP A 4 2.14 -4.98 -13.89
N THR A 5 1.24 -5.66 -13.19
CA THR A 5 0.22 -5.02 -12.36
C THR A 5 0.78 -4.77 -10.97
N LEU A 6 0.59 -3.56 -10.46
CA LEU A 6 0.87 -3.22 -9.07
C LEU A 6 -0.44 -3.17 -8.31
N GLY A 7 -0.49 -3.95 -7.23
CA GLY A 7 -1.66 -4.07 -6.36
C GLY A 7 -1.34 -3.61 -4.94
N LEU A 8 -2.39 -3.23 -4.23
CA LEU A 8 -2.33 -2.89 -2.82
C LEU A 8 -3.29 -3.81 -2.06
N GLY A 9 -2.78 -4.56 -1.09
CA GLY A 9 -3.61 -5.27 -0.10
C GLY A 9 -3.64 -4.46 1.19
N ILE A 10 -4.82 -4.29 1.78
CA ILE A 10 -4.97 -3.60 3.06
C ILE A 10 -5.80 -4.49 3.99
N ASP A 11 -5.24 -4.82 5.16
CA ASP A 11 -5.96 -5.41 6.28
C ASP A 11 -6.03 -4.38 7.42
N ILE A 12 -7.24 -4.06 7.89
CA ILE A 12 -7.46 -2.98 8.86
C ILE A 12 -8.20 -3.54 10.07
N SER A 13 -7.58 -3.36 11.23
CA SER A 13 -8.18 -3.56 12.53
C SER A 13 -8.41 -2.23 13.24
N LYS A 14 -9.10 -2.24 14.38
CA LYS A 14 -9.39 -1.03 15.17
C LYS A 14 -8.16 -0.23 15.63
N ARG A 15 -6.97 -0.86 15.69
CA ARG A 15 -5.74 -0.24 16.21
C ARG A 15 -4.56 -0.29 15.25
N ARG A 16 -4.65 -1.06 14.17
CA ARG A 16 -3.54 -1.36 13.26
C ARG A 16 -4.05 -1.54 11.84
N ALA A 17 -3.28 -1.07 10.86
CA ALA A 17 -3.46 -1.39 9.46
C ALA A 17 -2.18 -2.03 8.91
N ASP A 18 -2.34 -3.15 8.22
CA ASP A 18 -1.28 -3.84 7.47
C ASP A 18 -1.50 -3.58 5.98
N VAL A 19 -0.51 -2.95 5.34
CA VAL A 19 -0.58 -2.56 3.93
C VAL A 19 0.51 -3.31 3.17
N CYS A 20 0.11 -4.12 2.21
CA CYS A 20 1.01 -4.94 1.40
C CYS A 20 1.02 -4.42 -0.05
N LEU A 21 2.20 -4.06 -0.55
CA LEU A 21 2.43 -3.78 -1.96
C LEU A 21 2.70 -5.09 -2.68
N LYS A 22 2.00 -5.32 -3.80
CA LYS A 22 2.13 -6.52 -4.63
C LYS A 22 2.51 -6.14 -6.05
N ARG A 23 3.35 -6.95 -6.71
CA ARG A 23 3.56 -6.92 -8.16
C ARG A 23 3.18 -8.26 -8.76
N SER A 24 2.24 -8.24 -9.69
CA SER A 24 1.71 -9.43 -10.35
C SER A 24 1.25 -10.50 -9.34
N GLY A 25 0.61 -10.05 -8.25
CA GLY A 25 0.14 -10.89 -7.15
C GLY A 25 1.17 -11.26 -6.08
N ILE A 26 2.46 -10.99 -6.31
CA ILE A 26 3.55 -11.33 -5.38
C ILE A 26 3.81 -10.15 -4.43
N PRO A 27 3.80 -10.36 -3.09
CA PRO A 27 4.19 -9.35 -2.12
C PRO A 27 5.62 -8.84 -2.36
N ILE A 28 5.80 -7.53 -2.43
CA ILE A 28 7.11 -6.87 -2.51
C ILE A 28 7.47 -6.29 -1.14
N GLU A 29 6.52 -5.61 -0.51
CA GLU A 29 6.75 -4.93 0.76
C GLU A 29 5.47 -4.89 1.59
N THR A 30 5.64 -4.89 2.91
CA THR A 30 4.54 -4.80 3.87
C THR A 30 4.83 -3.71 4.89
N PHE A 31 3.89 -2.80 5.07
CA PHE A 31 3.91 -1.73 6.04
C PHE A 31 2.92 -2.03 7.15
N VAL A 32 3.36 -1.89 8.39
CA VAL A 32 2.49 -2.01 9.56
C VAL A 32 2.40 -0.64 10.21
N VAL A 33 1.19 -0.10 10.32
CA VAL A 33 0.95 1.21 10.93
C VAL A 33 -0.17 1.16 11.96
N SER A 34 -0.18 2.12 12.90
CA SER A 34 -1.34 2.33 13.75
C SER A 34 -2.56 2.74 12.92
N ASN A 35 -3.76 2.30 13.32
CA ASN A 35 -5.00 2.76 12.69
C ASN A 35 -5.49 4.05 13.36
N ASP A 36 -4.64 5.06 13.33
CA ASP A 36 -4.93 6.43 13.75
C ASP A 36 -4.35 7.40 12.72
N GLN A 37 -4.60 8.70 12.90
CA GLN A 37 -4.17 9.72 11.95
C GLN A 37 -2.64 9.78 11.80
N ASN A 38 -1.89 9.44 12.85
CA ASN A 38 -0.42 9.39 12.80
C ASN A 38 0.06 8.20 11.97
N GLY A 39 -0.55 7.03 12.14
CA GLY A 39 -0.23 5.84 11.36
C GLY A 39 -0.60 5.99 9.89
N ILE A 40 -1.74 6.61 9.58
CA ILE A 40 -2.13 6.95 8.19
C ILE A 40 -1.11 7.95 7.59
N SER A 41 -0.73 8.99 8.33
CA SER A 41 0.29 9.95 7.89
C SER A 41 1.65 9.27 7.63
N THR A 42 2.04 8.34 8.49
CA THR A 42 3.26 7.54 8.34
C THR A 42 3.19 6.65 7.11
N LEU A 43 2.06 5.97 6.90
CA LEU A 43 1.80 5.16 5.70
C LEU A 43 1.96 5.98 4.42
N LEU A 44 1.31 7.15 4.35
CA LEU A 44 1.38 8.02 3.17
C LEU A 44 2.82 8.44 2.83
N LYS A 45 3.66 8.67 3.84
CA LYS A 45 5.09 8.96 3.65
C LYS A 45 5.85 7.74 3.13
N MET A 46 5.58 6.55 3.68
CA MET A 46 6.24 5.30 3.29
C MET A 46 5.86 4.86 1.87
N ILE A 47 4.62 5.06 1.44
CA ILE A 47 4.17 4.73 0.08
C ILE A 47 4.52 5.81 -0.95
N GLY A 48 4.97 6.99 -0.51
CA GLY A 48 5.34 8.12 -1.37
C GLY A 48 6.34 7.78 -2.48
N PRO A 49 7.46 7.07 -2.20
CA PRO A 49 8.38 6.57 -3.23
C PRO A 49 7.71 5.65 -4.26
N TYR A 50 6.71 4.88 -3.83
CA TYR A 50 5.92 3.99 -4.68
C TYR A 50 4.80 4.70 -5.45
N ALA A 51 4.48 5.96 -5.13
CA ALA A 51 3.44 6.73 -5.81
C ALA A 51 3.69 6.85 -7.33
N ARG A 52 4.96 6.84 -7.77
CA ARG A 52 5.34 6.83 -9.19
C ARG A 52 5.03 5.49 -9.89
N LEU A 53 4.89 4.43 -9.12
CA LEU A 53 4.59 3.08 -9.58
C LEU A 53 3.07 2.84 -9.62
N PHE A 54 2.29 3.52 -8.77
CA PHE A 54 0.83 3.49 -8.82
C PHE A 54 0.29 4.51 -9.82
N LYS A 55 -0.12 4.09 -11.01
CA LYS A 55 -1.15 4.85 -11.77
C LYS A 55 -2.48 4.65 -11.05
N ILE A 56 -2.77 5.46 -10.04
CA ILE A 56 -4.10 5.50 -9.43
C ILE A 56 -5.05 6.05 -10.50
N ARG A 57 -5.80 5.17 -11.16
CA ARG A 57 -6.97 5.54 -11.95
C ARG A 57 -8.16 5.47 -11.00
N ALA A 58 -8.75 6.62 -10.68
CA ALA A 58 -10.09 6.62 -10.11
C ALA A 58 -11.04 6.07 -11.19
N ALA A 59 -11.83 5.07 -10.82
CA ALA A 59 -12.96 4.61 -11.61
C ALA A 59 -14.15 5.56 -11.42
#